data_AF-A0A948I193-F1
#
_entry.id   AF-A0A948I193-F1
#
_cell.length_a   1.000
_cell.length_b   1.000
_cell.length_c   1.000
_cell.angle_alpha   90.00
_cell.angle_beta   90.00
_cell.angle_gamma   90.00
#
_symmetry.space_group_name_H-M   'P 1'
#
loop_
_entity.id
_entity.type
_entity.pdbx_description
1 polymer ?
#
loop_
_entity_poly.entity_id
_entity_poly.type
_entity_poly.pdbx_seq_one_letter_code
_entity_poly.pdbx_strand_id
1 'polypeptide(L)'
;GAIDINGKEIDSLVRSGIAMSGYEELLEEFFLWLRREHPDVVVVNSAGNASSFSGRDEYRLPSSFVTDQLFVVGGHERSDKDVDVDDPEYVVKRSASNIDMRVDVTAAACVRGSTLKEGERGTAHCGTSYATPLVAGLLAAMMSIDPELTPEQLRMLLRRSAMTIGEEYDFEPVEADDLTAPILPSERGNDLNHPDIGRSARLDMYKALDLTVQSLERVR
;
A
#
# COMPACT_ATOMS: atom_id res chain seq x y z
N GLY A 1 -12.85 -5.51 22.24
CA GLY A 1 -13.08 -5.20 20.82
C GLY A 1 -11.75 -5.06 20.11
N ALA A 2 -11.76 -4.56 18.87
CA ALA A 2 -10.54 -4.19 18.15
C ALA A 2 -9.84 -3.01 18.86
N ILE A 3 -8.51 -2.97 18.80
CA ILE A 3 -7.69 -1.95 19.49
C ILE A 3 -6.85 -1.18 18.45
N ASP A 4 -6.76 0.14 18.60
CA ASP A 4 -5.91 1.00 17.77
C ASP A 4 -4.43 0.91 18.19
N ILE A 5 -3.53 1.56 17.44
CA ILE A 5 -2.08 1.63 17.77
C ILE A 5 -1.81 2.27 19.14
N ASN A 6 -2.76 3.02 19.71
CA ASN A 6 -2.64 3.70 20.99
C ASN A 6 -3.26 2.90 22.16
N GLY A 7 -3.70 1.66 21.93
CA GLY A 7 -4.32 0.84 22.97
C GLY A 7 -5.80 1.15 23.26
N LYS A 8 -6.48 1.94 22.42
CA LYS A 8 -7.90 2.32 22.59
C LYS A 8 -8.83 1.41 21.81
N GLU A 9 -10.01 1.14 22.38
CA GLU A 9 -11.04 0.34 21.71
C GLU A 9 -11.62 1.09 20.50
N ILE A 10 -11.75 0.37 19.38
CA ILE A 10 -12.32 0.88 18.14
C ILE A 10 -13.80 0.48 18.10
N ASP A 11 -14.69 1.46 18.28
CA ASP A 11 -16.14 1.22 18.31
C ASP A 11 -16.82 1.25 16.93
N SER A 12 -16.07 1.55 15.86
CA SER A 12 -16.60 1.69 14.49
C SER A 12 -16.05 0.62 13.55
N LEU A 13 -16.90 0.15 12.63
CA LEU A 13 -16.55 -0.85 11.60
C LEU A 13 -16.09 -2.22 12.14
N VAL A 14 -16.46 -2.56 13.38
CA VAL A 14 -16.17 -3.87 13.98
C VAL A 14 -17.35 -4.82 13.77
N ARG A 15 -17.08 -6.11 13.55
CA ARG A 15 -18.07 -7.20 13.55
C ARG A 15 -17.74 -8.17 14.67
N SER A 16 -18.71 -9.03 15.04
CA SER A 16 -18.44 -10.11 15.99
C SER A 16 -17.36 -11.05 15.47
N GLY A 17 -16.58 -11.66 16.36
CA GLY A 17 -15.53 -12.61 15.97
C GLY A 17 -16.07 -13.78 15.14
N ILE A 18 -17.29 -14.27 15.43
CA ILE A 18 -17.96 -15.32 14.65
C ILE A 18 -18.28 -14.87 13.22
N ALA A 19 -18.68 -13.61 13.04
CA ALA A 19 -18.90 -13.08 11.69
C ALA A 19 -17.58 -12.93 10.94
N MET A 20 -16.51 -12.49 11.62
CA MET A 20 -15.18 -12.35 11.03
C MET A 20 -14.60 -13.69 10.59
N SER A 21 -14.68 -14.73 11.42
CA SER A 21 -14.20 -16.07 11.05
C SER A 21 -14.94 -16.64 9.84
N GLY A 22 -16.25 -16.39 9.72
CA GLY A 22 -17.01 -16.81 8.54
C GLY A 22 -16.64 -16.02 7.27
N TYR A 23 -16.34 -14.72 7.39
CA TYR A 23 -15.85 -13.94 6.26
C TYR A 23 -14.43 -14.34 5.84
N GLU A 24 -13.60 -14.71 6.81
CA GLU A 24 -12.23 -15.16 6.57
C GLU A 24 -12.24 -16.42 5.71
N GLU A 25 -12.96 -17.46 6.14
CA GLU A 25 -13.10 -18.72 5.38
C GLU A 25 -13.60 -18.49 3.94
N LEU A 26 -14.62 -17.64 3.77
CA LEU A 26 -15.14 -17.32 2.43
C LEU A 26 -14.12 -16.58 1.56
N LEU A 27 -13.32 -15.69 2.14
CA LEU A 27 -12.30 -14.94 1.42
C LEU A 27 -11.07 -15.78 1.10
N GLU A 28 -10.69 -16.72 1.97
CA GLU A 28 -9.66 -17.73 1.66
C GLU A 28 -10.06 -18.55 0.43
N GLU A 29 -11.25 -19.13 0.45
CA GLU A 29 -11.78 -19.89 -0.67
C GLU A 29 -11.90 -19.04 -1.95
N PHE A 30 -12.29 -17.77 -1.81
CA PHE A 30 -12.31 -16.83 -2.92
C PHE A 30 -10.91 -16.60 -3.53
N PHE A 31 -9.88 -16.35 -2.71
CA PHE A 31 -8.52 -16.14 -3.23
C PHE A 31 -7.89 -17.43 -3.78
N LEU A 32 -8.22 -18.59 -3.21
CA LEU A 32 -7.82 -19.89 -3.77
C LEU A 32 -8.45 -20.12 -5.14
N TRP A 33 -9.75 -19.85 -5.28
CA TRP A 33 -10.45 -19.90 -6.56
C TRP A 33 -9.89 -18.89 -7.56
N LEU A 34 -9.67 -17.64 -7.14
CA LEU A 34 -9.15 -16.57 -7.97
C LEU A 34 -7.78 -16.93 -8.54
N ARG A 35 -6.89 -17.48 -7.71
CA ARG A 35 -5.56 -17.93 -8.15
C ARG A 35 -5.63 -19.06 -9.18
N ARG A 36 -6.63 -19.94 -9.05
CA ARG A 36 -6.79 -21.09 -9.94
C ARG A 36 -7.43 -20.72 -11.28
N GLU A 37 -8.51 -19.94 -11.26
CA GLU A 37 -9.31 -19.64 -12.45
C GLU A 37 -8.90 -18.33 -13.15
N HIS A 38 -8.32 -17.39 -12.39
CA HIS A 38 -7.99 -16.04 -12.85
C HIS A 38 -6.63 -15.58 -12.29
N PRO A 39 -5.52 -16.29 -12.58
CA PRO A 39 -4.20 -16.01 -12.00
C PRO A 39 -3.64 -14.62 -12.35
N ASP A 40 -4.19 -13.99 -13.39
CA ASP A 40 -3.86 -12.65 -13.91
C ASP A 40 -4.60 -11.51 -13.20
N VAL A 41 -5.64 -11.81 -12.41
CA VAL A 41 -6.43 -10.78 -11.73
C VAL A 41 -5.67 -10.23 -10.51
N VAL A 42 -5.73 -8.91 -10.36
CA VAL A 42 -5.20 -8.18 -9.20
C VAL A 42 -6.34 -7.52 -8.42
N VAL A 43 -6.29 -7.67 -7.10
CA VAL A 43 -7.18 -7.04 -6.12
C VAL A 43 -6.40 -5.94 -5.41
N VAL A 44 -6.84 -4.69 -5.54
CA VAL A 44 -6.23 -3.55 -4.83
C VAL A 44 -7.16 -3.11 -3.71
N ASN A 45 -6.70 -3.26 -2.48
CA ASN A 45 -7.48 -3.02 -1.28
C ASN A 45 -6.89 -1.86 -0.46
N SER A 46 -7.75 -1.07 0.18
CA SER A 46 -7.31 -0.08 1.14
C SER A 46 -6.87 -0.73 2.45
N ALA A 47 -5.82 -0.24 3.08
CA ALA A 47 -5.39 -0.68 4.41
C ALA A 47 -6.45 -0.44 5.51
N GLY A 48 -7.39 0.48 5.27
CA GLY A 48 -8.39 0.94 6.24
C GLY A 48 -8.00 2.24 6.94
N ASN A 49 -8.95 2.87 7.63
CA ASN A 49 -8.74 4.12 8.37
C ASN A 49 -9.17 3.99 9.83
N ALA A 50 -8.36 3.34 10.67
CA ALA A 50 -8.64 3.21 12.10
C ALA A 50 -7.39 3.39 12.98
N SER A 51 -6.29 3.91 12.43
CA SER A 51 -5.01 3.98 13.12
C SER A 51 -4.66 2.64 13.77
N SER A 52 -4.73 1.55 13.01
CA SER A 52 -4.53 0.18 13.54
C SER A 52 -3.61 -0.63 12.62
N PHE A 53 -3.27 -1.85 13.01
CA PHE A 53 -2.42 -2.76 12.24
C PHE A 53 -3.25 -3.53 11.21
N SER A 54 -2.86 -3.46 9.93
CA SER A 54 -3.55 -4.13 8.82
C SER A 54 -3.40 -5.65 8.84
N GLY A 55 -2.38 -6.19 9.51
CA GLY A 55 -2.14 -7.63 9.65
C GLY A 55 -2.85 -8.32 10.81
N ARG A 56 -3.61 -7.61 11.64
CA ARG A 56 -4.40 -8.26 12.69
C ARG A 56 -5.67 -8.88 12.11
N ASP A 57 -5.59 -10.19 11.87
CA ASP A 57 -6.59 -11.05 11.19
C ASP A 57 -8.01 -10.85 11.70
N GLU A 58 -8.18 -10.62 13.00
CA GLU A 58 -9.49 -10.64 13.64
C GLU A 58 -10.47 -9.55 13.16
N TYR A 59 -10.02 -8.50 12.45
CA TYR A 59 -10.91 -7.36 12.14
C TYR A 59 -10.70 -6.64 10.79
N ARG A 60 -9.74 -7.05 9.93
CA ARG A 60 -9.40 -6.29 8.70
C ARG A 60 -9.19 -7.17 7.48
N LEU A 61 -10.31 -7.72 7.02
CA LEU A 61 -10.39 -8.46 5.76
C LEU A 61 -10.67 -7.51 4.58
N PRO A 62 -10.13 -7.79 3.37
CA PRO A 62 -9.18 -8.85 3.08
C PRO A 62 -7.72 -8.48 3.36
N SER A 63 -7.40 -7.27 3.84
CA SER A 63 -6.01 -6.76 3.96
C SER A 63 -5.05 -7.63 4.75
N SER A 64 -5.54 -8.47 5.66
CA SER A 64 -4.70 -9.37 6.44
C SER A 64 -4.18 -10.58 5.63
N PHE A 65 -4.90 -11.03 4.59
CA PHE A 65 -4.53 -12.19 3.78
C PHE A 65 -3.21 -12.04 3.05
N VAL A 66 -2.40 -13.11 3.02
CA VAL A 66 -1.13 -13.20 2.29
C VAL A 66 -1.34 -13.89 0.95
N THR A 67 -1.40 -13.12 -0.13
CA THR A 67 -1.51 -13.64 -1.50
C THR A 67 -0.96 -12.63 -2.52
N ASP A 68 -0.33 -13.12 -3.58
CA ASP A 68 0.30 -12.26 -4.60
C ASP A 68 -0.72 -11.37 -5.33
N GLN A 69 -1.96 -11.83 -5.44
CA GLN A 69 -3.06 -11.12 -6.09
C GLN A 69 -3.65 -9.98 -5.24
N LEU A 70 -3.27 -9.82 -3.97
CA LEU A 70 -3.82 -8.78 -3.09
C LEU A 70 -2.79 -7.70 -2.75
N PHE A 71 -3.04 -6.48 -3.21
CA PHE A 71 -2.21 -5.31 -2.96
C PHE A 71 -2.90 -4.43 -1.91
N VAL A 72 -2.23 -4.16 -0.80
CA VAL A 72 -2.78 -3.37 0.30
C VAL A 72 -2.16 -1.98 0.32
N VAL A 73 -3.01 -0.95 0.26
CA VAL A 73 -2.58 0.44 0.06
C VAL A 73 -2.83 1.28 1.32
N GLY A 74 -1.73 1.79 1.88
CA GLY A 74 -1.73 2.75 2.97
C GLY A 74 -1.89 4.20 2.47
N GLY A 75 -2.12 5.12 3.38
CA GLY A 75 -2.35 6.53 3.05
C GLY A 75 -1.29 7.46 3.64
N HIS A 76 -0.72 8.32 2.80
CA HIS A 76 0.13 9.44 3.22
C HIS A 76 -0.46 10.79 2.78
N GLU A 77 0.04 11.87 3.36
CA GLU A 77 -0.29 13.25 3.00
C GLU A 77 0.96 14.14 2.98
N ARG A 78 0.86 15.28 2.30
CA ARG A 78 1.99 16.23 2.19
C ARG A 78 2.38 16.73 3.57
N SER A 79 3.68 16.69 3.89
CA SER A 79 4.22 17.27 5.12
C SER A 79 4.31 18.79 5.03
N ASP A 80 4.59 19.45 6.15
CA ASP A 80 4.86 20.89 6.19
C ASP A 80 6.32 21.24 5.85
N LYS A 81 7.16 20.24 5.53
CA LYS A 81 8.59 20.43 5.23
C LYS A 81 8.80 20.87 3.79
N ASP A 82 9.68 21.85 3.57
CA ASP A 82 10.10 22.29 2.24
C ASP A 82 11.37 21.54 1.84
N VAL A 83 11.18 20.32 1.34
CA VAL A 83 12.21 19.39 0.90
C VAL A 83 11.87 18.87 -0.50
N ASP A 84 12.87 18.32 -1.19
CA ASP A 84 12.68 17.75 -2.52
C ASP A 84 11.70 16.56 -2.48
N VAL A 85 11.10 16.23 -3.62
CA VAL A 85 10.05 15.22 -3.69
C VAL A 85 10.57 13.86 -3.22
N ASP A 86 11.78 13.48 -3.61
CA ASP A 86 12.43 12.22 -3.26
C ASP A 86 12.84 12.11 -1.79
N ASP A 87 12.86 13.22 -1.05
CA ASP A 87 13.14 13.21 0.37
C ASP A 87 12.06 12.43 1.17
N PRO A 88 12.45 11.52 2.08
CA PRO A 88 11.52 10.78 2.93
C PRO A 88 10.59 11.67 3.77
N GLU A 89 11.03 12.88 4.14
CA GLU A 89 10.24 13.85 4.91
C GLU A 89 9.23 14.63 4.03
N TYR A 90 9.24 14.46 2.71
CA TYR A 90 8.32 15.17 1.80
C TYR A 90 6.84 14.87 2.12
N VAL A 91 6.56 13.66 2.62
CA VAL A 91 5.22 13.26 3.07
C VAL A 91 5.28 12.66 4.47
N VAL A 92 4.14 12.65 5.14
CA VAL A 92 3.94 11.96 6.41
C VAL A 92 2.81 10.96 6.29
N LYS A 93 2.83 9.93 7.13
CA LYS A 93 1.70 9.01 7.26
C LYS A 93 0.44 9.81 7.59
N ARG A 94 -0.66 9.53 6.90
CA ARG A 94 -1.96 10.06 7.32
C ARG A 94 -2.32 9.46 8.68
N SER A 95 -2.64 10.31 9.66
CA SER A 95 -2.85 9.89 11.05
C SER A 95 -3.78 8.69 11.20
N ALA A 96 -4.93 8.70 10.52
CA ALA A 96 -5.91 7.63 10.60
C ALA A 96 -5.60 6.39 9.74
N SER A 97 -4.57 6.43 8.88
CA SER A 97 -4.21 5.27 8.06
C SER A 97 -3.74 4.12 8.95
N ASN A 98 -4.23 2.92 8.61
CA ASN A 98 -3.63 1.69 9.10
C ASN A 98 -2.23 1.49 8.51
N ILE A 99 -1.41 0.70 9.20
CA ILE A 99 0.01 0.42 8.94
C ILE A 99 0.27 -1.09 9.08
N ASP A 100 1.53 -1.52 9.05
CA ASP A 100 2.09 -2.88 9.21
C ASP A 100 2.65 -3.46 7.90
N MET A 101 3.40 -4.55 8.02
CA MET A 101 4.03 -5.34 6.96
C MET A 101 3.05 -5.90 5.92
N ARG A 102 1.73 -5.86 6.19
CA ARG A 102 0.72 -6.21 5.18
C ARG A 102 0.51 -5.10 4.15
N VAL A 103 0.85 -3.85 4.47
CA VAL A 103 0.72 -2.72 3.55
C VAL A 103 1.89 -2.76 2.56
N ASP A 104 1.60 -2.82 1.26
CA ASP A 104 2.62 -2.90 0.22
C ASP A 104 3.25 -1.54 -0.09
N VAL A 105 2.44 -0.48 -0.09
CA VAL A 105 2.88 0.87 -0.45
C VAL A 105 1.92 1.91 0.13
N THR A 106 2.43 3.08 0.48
CA THR A 106 1.57 4.24 0.76
C THR A 106 1.38 5.10 -0.49
N ALA A 107 0.17 5.61 -0.70
CA ALA A 107 -0.11 6.59 -1.75
C ALA A 107 -0.84 7.82 -1.20
N ALA A 108 -0.90 8.88 -2.02
CA ALA A 108 -1.53 10.14 -1.65
C ALA A 108 -3.01 9.91 -1.29
N ALA A 109 -3.34 10.15 -0.02
CA ALA A 109 -4.65 9.81 0.53
C ALA A 109 -5.62 10.99 0.54
N CYS A 110 -5.20 12.17 0.10
CA CYS A 110 -6.00 13.39 0.10
C CYS A 110 -6.16 13.91 -1.32
N VAL A 111 -7.40 14.02 -1.78
CA VAL A 111 -7.74 14.68 -3.05
C VAL A 111 -8.56 15.93 -2.76
N ARG A 112 -8.45 16.94 -3.61
CA ARG A 112 -9.29 18.13 -3.53
C ARG A 112 -10.43 18.02 -4.52
N GLY A 113 -11.65 18.32 -4.07
CA GLY A 113 -12.81 18.38 -4.95
C GLY A 113 -12.64 19.42 -6.05
N SER A 114 -13.29 19.19 -7.19
CA SER A 114 -13.41 20.19 -8.24
C SER A 114 -14.33 21.33 -7.77
N THR A 115 -14.09 22.53 -8.28
CA THR A 115 -14.92 23.71 -8.02
C THR A 115 -15.38 24.32 -9.33
N LEU A 116 -16.49 25.06 -9.28
CA LEU A 116 -17.03 25.78 -10.44
C LEU A 116 -16.30 27.11 -10.72
N LYS A 117 -15.42 27.55 -9.81
CA LYS A 117 -14.70 28.81 -9.95
C LYS A 117 -13.24 28.55 -10.26
N GLU A 118 -12.75 29.21 -11.31
CA GLU A 118 -11.34 29.14 -11.69
C GLU A 118 -10.43 29.59 -10.52
N GLY A 119 -9.37 28.82 -10.25
CA GLY A 119 -8.43 29.07 -9.16
C GLY A 119 -8.92 28.70 -7.75
N GLU A 120 -10.19 28.38 -7.56
CA GLU A 120 -10.72 27.94 -6.26
C GLU A 120 -10.39 26.46 -6.02
N ARG A 121 -9.71 26.16 -4.91
CA ARG A 121 -9.44 24.78 -4.51
C ARG A 121 -10.62 24.23 -3.70
N GLY A 122 -11.19 23.10 -4.12
CA GLY A 122 -12.28 22.48 -3.40
C GLY A 122 -11.84 21.85 -2.09
N THR A 123 -12.83 21.43 -1.30
CA THR A 123 -12.63 20.76 -0.03
C THR A 123 -11.76 19.52 -0.21
N ALA A 124 -10.80 19.33 0.72
CA ALA A 124 -10.00 18.13 0.76
C ALA A 124 -10.84 16.96 1.30
N HIS A 125 -10.84 15.85 0.58
CA HIS A 125 -11.38 14.58 1.05
C HIS A 125 -10.23 13.60 1.20
N CYS A 126 -10.13 13.00 2.38
CA CYS A 126 -8.98 12.18 2.73
C CYS A 126 -9.37 10.81 3.26
N GLY A 127 -8.58 9.81 2.91
CA GLY A 127 -8.70 8.43 3.37
C GLY A 127 -7.96 7.48 2.46
N THR A 128 -7.60 6.30 2.97
CA THR A 128 -6.98 5.24 2.15
C THR A 128 -7.81 4.86 0.92
N SER A 129 -9.13 5.08 0.94
CA SER A 129 -10.02 4.94 -0.23
C SER A 129 -9.68 5.85 -1.42
N TYR A 130 -8.92 6.95 -1.22
CA TYR A 130 -8.40 7.79 -2.30
C TYR A 130 -6.99 7.38 -2.75
N ALA A 131 -6.22 6.74 -1.87
CA ALA A 131 -4.92 6.18 -2.18
C ALA A 131 -5.04 4.92 -3.06
N THR A 132 -6.00 4.03 -2.72
CA THR A 132 -6.27 2.78 -3.44
C THR A 132 -6.48 2.94 -4.95
N PRO A 133 -7.35 3.84 -5.46
CA PRO A 133 -7.54 4.01 -6.89
C PRO A 133 -6.32 4.56 -7.62
N LEU A 134 -5.41 5.30 -6.95
CA LEU A 134 -4.16 5.75 -7.57
C LEU A 134 -3.24 4.56 -7.87
N VAL A 135 -3.08 3.65 -6.91
CA VAL A 135 -2.30 2.42 -7.09
C VAL A 135 -2.98 1.50 -8.10
N ALA A 136 -4.31 1.35 -8.04
CA ALA A 136 -5.04 0.54 -9.02
C ALA A 136 -4.89 1.06 -10.46
N GLY A 137 -4.98 2.38 -10.64
CA GLY A 137 -4.75 3.01 -11.95
C GLY A 137 -3.32 2.83 -12.45
N LEU A 138 -2.32 2.90 -11.56
CA LEU A 138 -0.93 2.61 -11.91
C LEU A 138 -0.75 1.16 -12.35
N LEU A 139 -1.26 0.19 -11.57
CA LEU A 139 -1.14 -1.23 -11.91
C LEU A 139 -1.83 -1.54 -13.25
N ALA A 140 -3.01 -0.96 -13.50
CA ALA A 140 -3.68 -1.08 -14.79
C ALA A 140 -2.83 -0.49 -15.95
N ALA A 141 -2.16 0.65 -15.72
CA ALA A 141 -1.24 1.23 -16.70
C ALA A 141 -0.02 0.33 -16.94
N MET A 142 0.56 -0.26 -15.89
CA MET A 142 1.66 -1.23 -16.02
C MET A 142 1.24 -2.46 -16.83
N MET A 143 0.06 -3.03 -16.52
CA MET A 143 -0.52 -4.14 -17.29
C MET A 143 -0.84 -3.77 -18.74
N SER A 144 -1.14 -2.49 -19.02
CA SER A 144 -1.35 -2.02 -20.40
C SER A 144 -0.05 -1.93 -21.21
N ILE A 145 1.08 -1.72 -20.54
CA ILE A 145 2.42 -1.68 -21.16
C ILE A 145 2.93 -3.10 -21.39
N ASP A 146 2.79 -3.96 -20.38
CA ASP A 146 3.21 -5.37 -20.42
C ASP A 146 2.09 -6.27 -19.87
N PRO A 147 1.19 -6.77 -20.74
CA PRO A 147 0.06 -7.62 -20.34
C PRO A 147 0.45 -8.98 -19.79
N GLU A 148 1.70 -9.43 -19.97
CA GLU A 148 2.17 -10.73 -19.49
C GLU A 148 2.67 -10.68 -18.04
N LEU A 149 2.70 -9.49 -17.42
CA LEU A 149 3.12 -9.34 -16.03
C LEU A 149 2.18 -10.08 -15.07
N THR A 150 2.75 -11.01 -14.31
CA THR A 150 2.02 -11.67 -13.22
C THR A 150 1.81 -10.71 -12.03
N PRO A 151 0.83 -10.97 -11.14
CA PRO A 151 0.66 -10.21 -9.91
C PRO A 151 1.94 -10.10 -9.06
N GLU A 152 2.75 -11.16 -9.00
CA GLU A 152 4.04 -11.14 -8.31
C GLU A 152 5.02 -10.16 -8.98
N GLN A 153 5.13 -10.19 -10.31
CA GLN A 153 6.00 -9.27 -11.05
C GLN A 153 5.53 -7.82 -10.94
N LEU A 154 4.22 -7.57 -10.98
CA LEU A 154 3.63 -6.25 -10.72
C LEU A 154 4.02 -5.73 -9.33
N ARG A 155 3.91 -6.57 -8.29
CA ARG A 155 4.34 -6.22 -6.93
C ARG A 155 5.83 -5.90 -6.89
N MET A 156 6.66 -6.75 -7.49
CA MET A 156 8.10 -6.53 -7.55
C MET A 156 8.47 -5.20 -8.22
N LEU A 157 7.83 -4.86 -9.34
CA LEU A 157 8.06 -3.58 -10.04
C LEU A 157 7.57 -2.38 -9.23
N LEU A 158 6.37 -2.47 -8.63
CA LEU A 158 5.81 -1.44 -7.74
C LEU A 158 6.74 -1.17 -6.54
N ARG A 159 7.28 -2.23 -5.95
CA ARG A 159 8.15 -2.13 -4.77
C ARG A 159 9.56 -1.65 -5.12
N ARG A 160 10.13 -2.12 -6.24
CA ARG A 160 11.43 -1.66 -6.76
C ARG A 160 11.44 -0.18 -7.14
N SER A 161 10.29 0.34 -7.55
CA SER A 161 10.15 1.74 -7.93
C SER A 161 9.87 2.67 -6.74
N ALA A 162 9.40 2.13 -5.62
CA ALA A 162 8.93 2.95 -4.51
C ALA A 162 10.00 3.92 -3.98
N MET A 163 9.60 5.17 -3.75
CA MET A 163 10.35 6.12 -2.93
C MET A 163 10.21 5.73 -1.44
N THR A 164 10.99 6.36 -0.58
CA THR A 164 10.94 6.11 0.87
C THR A 164 9.98 7.08 1.58
N ILE A 165 9.49 6.67 2.75
CA ILE A 165 8.69 7.49 3.66
C ILE A 165 9.01 7.11 5.11
N GLY A 166 8.96 8.10 5.99
CA GLY A 166 9.17 7.91 7.41
C GLY A 166 10.64 7.94 7.80
N GLU A 167 10.90 7.70 9.07
CA GLU A 167 12.27 7.71 9.61
C GLU A 167 13.05 6.46 9.19
N GLU A 168 14.38 6.55 9.28
CA GLU A 168 15.30 5.45 9.01
C GLU A 168 15.19 4.43 10.15
N TYR A 169 14.73 3.22 9.86
CA TYR A 169 14.67 2.13 10.83
C TYR A 169 15.81 1.14 10.57
N ASP A 170 16.81 1.17 11.45
CA ASP A 170 17.73 0.04 11.66
C ASP A 170 16.96 -1.04 12.47
N PHE A 171 16.16 -1.89 11.81
CA PHE A 171 15.61 -3.15 12.35
C PHE A 171 15.36 -3.20 13.89
N GLU A 172 14.56 -2.28 14.45
CA GLU A 172 14.13 -2.31 15.86
C GLU A 172 12.82 -3.15 15.98
N PRO A 173 12.45 -3.66 17.19
CA PRO A 173 11.63 -4.87 17.35
C PRO A 173 10.20 -4.73 16.80
N VAL A 174 9.57 -5.89 16.60
CA VAL A 174 8.22 -6.24 16.08
C VAL A 174 7.02 -5.36 16.53
N GLU A 175 7.26 -4.33 17.36
CA GLU A 175 6.30 -3.31 17.80
C GLU A 175 6.54 -1.91 17.17
N ALA A 176 7.54 -1.75 16.31
CA ALA A 176 7.76 -0.50 15.56
C ALA A 176 6.62 -0.26 14.57
N ASP A 177 6.16 0.99 14.45
CA ASP A 177 5.08 1.45 13.58
C ASP A 177 5.47 1.38 12.08
N ASP A 178 5.84 0.20 11.57
CA ASP A 178 6.18 -0.02 10.16
C ASP A 178 5.01 0.41 9.28
N LEU A 179 5.17 1.50 8.53
CA LEU A 179 4.09 2.06 7.72
C LEU A 179 3.67 1.10 6.61
N THR A 180 4.63 0.30 6.13
CA THR A 180 4.51 -0.71 5.09
C THR A 180 5.47 -1.87 5.35
N ALA A 181 5.37 -2.95 4.56
CA ALA A 181 6.47 -3.89 4.43
C ALA A 181 7.79 -3.14 4.14
N PRO A 182 8.87 -3.44 4.88
CA PRO A 182 10.16 -2.76 4.70
C PRO A 182 10.72 -3.04 3.32
N ILE A 183 11.43 -2.08 2.73
CA ILE A 183 12.11 -2.27 1.45
C ILE A 183 13.23 -3.31 1.62
N LEU A 184 13.19 -4.34 0.78
CA LEU A 184 14.10 -5.48 0.83
C LEU A 184 15.28 -5.30 -0.14
N PRO A 185 16.44 -5.93 0.12
CA PRO A 185 17.57 -5.89 -0.82
C PRO A 185 17.22 -6.35 -2.23
N SER A 186 16.34 -7.34 -2.38
CA SER A 186 15.84 -7.83 -3.69
C SER A 186 15.07 -6.77 -4.49
N GLU A 187 14.57 -5.73 -3.82
CA GLU A 187 13.89 -4.56 -4.37
C GLU A 187 14.87 -3.43 -4.72
N ARG A 188 16.16 -3.60 -4.43
CA ARG A 188 17.27 -2.68 -4.76
C ARG A 188 18.45 -3.40 -5.39
N GLY A 189 18.18 -4.32 -6.32
CA GLY A 189 19.23 -5.01 -7.08
C GLY A 189 20.13 -5.93 -6.24
N ASN A 190 19.68 -6.35 -5.07
CA ASN A 190 20.43 -7.08 -4.04
C ASN A 190 21.59 -6.29 -3.42
N ASP A 191 21.57 -4.95 -3.49
CA ASP A 191 22.50 -4.12 -2.73
C ASP A 191 22.10 -4.07 -1.25
N LEU A 192 22.88 -4.76 -0.42
CA LEU A 192 22.65 -4.86 1.03
C LEU A 192 22.89 -3.54 1.76
N ASN A 193 23.60 -2.58 1.16
CA ASN A 193 23.93 -1.30 1.77
C ASN A 193 23.13 -0.14 1.17
N HIS A 194 22.08 -0.42 0.38
CA HIS A 194 21.26 0.63 -0.19
C HIS A 194 20.56 1.42 0.94
N PRO A 195 20.57 2.77 0.93
CA PRO A 195 20.00 3.60 1.99
C PRO A 195 18.47 3.47 2.17
N ASP A 196 17.81 2.73 1.28
CA ASP A 196 16.36 2.52 1.32
C ASP A 196 16.00 1.24 2.08
N ILE A 197 16.96 0.32 2.27
CA ILE A 197 16.67 -0.98 2.90
C ILE A 197 16.16 -0.75 4.32
N GLY A 198 15.10 -1.46 4.70
CA GLY A 198 14.44 -1.33 5.99
C GLY A 198 13.42 -0.18 6.06
N ARG A 199 13.44 0.77 5.12
CA ARG A 199 12.48 1.89 5.11
C ARG A 199 11.12 1.50 4.54
N SER A 200 10.11 2.27 4.91
CA SER A 200 8.76 2.12 4.35
C SER A 200 8.65 2.67 2.92
N ALA A 201 7.72 2.11 2.15
CA ALA A 201 7.54 2.39 0.73
C ALA A 201 6.44 3.43 0.47
N ARG A 202 6.76 4.34 -0.44
CA ARG A 202 5.90 5.38 -0.97
C ARG A 202 5.80 5.25 -2.49
N LEU A 203 4.58 5.42 -3.00
CA LEU A 203 4.29 5.31 -4.42
C LEU A 203 5.16 6.28 -5.25
N ASP A 204 5.88 5.73 -6.23
CA ASP A 204 6.49 6.47 -7.34
C ASP A 204 5.89 5.94 -8.65
N MET A 205 4.92 6.68 -9.18
CA MET A 205 4.24 6.28 -10.42
C MET A 205 5.16 6.36 -11.63
N TYR A 206 6.06 7.35 -11.68
CA TYR A 206 6.94 7.54 -12.82
C TYR A 206 7.95 6.41 -12.90
N LYS A 207 8.62 6.11 -11.77
CA LYS A 207 9.62 5.05 -11.73
C LYS A 207 9.01 3.68 -11.94
N ALA A 208 7.78 3.43 -11.48
CA ALA A 208 7.07 2.18 -11.73
C ALA A 208 6.84 1.94 -13.23
N LEU A 209 6.33 2.96 -13.94
CA LEU A 209 6.10 2.88 -15.38
C LEU A 209 7.42 2.76 -16.17
N ASP A 210 8.47 3.50 -15.77
CA ASP A 210 9.81 3.39 -16.35
C ASP A 210 10.36 1.95 -16.24
N LEU A 211 10.28 1.35 -15.05
CA LEU A 211 10.72 -0.03 -14.83
C LEU A 211 9.88 -1.05 -15.61
N THR A 212 8.58 -0.82 -15.78
CA THR A 212 7.72 -1.66 -16.62
C THR A 212 8.11 -1.57 -18.10
N VAL A 213 8.43 -0.39 -18.61
CA VAL A 213 8.94 -0.28 -20.00
C VAL A 213 10.27 -1.02 -20.14
N GLN A 214 11.16 -0.90 -19.17
CA GLN A 214 12.45 -1.61 -19.18
C GLN A 214 12.32 -3.13 -19.04
N SER A 215 11.24 -3.65 -18.41
CA SER A 215 11.05 -5.11 -18.30
C SER A 215 10.82 -5.77 -19.65
N LEU A 216 10.23 -5.05 -20.62
CA LEU A 216 10.02 -5.55 -21.98
C LEU A 216 11.33 -5.90 -22.71
N GLU A 217 12.41 -5.18 -22.42
CA GLU A 217 13.71 -5.39 -23.07
C GLU A 217 14.48 -6.58 -22.48
N ARG A 218 14.23 -6.91 -21.21
CA ARG A 218 14.94 -7.99 -20.50
C ARG A 218 14.43 -9.40 -20.82
N VAL A 219 13.31 -9.50 -21.53
CA VAL A 219 12.68 -10.78 -21.93
C VAL A 219 13.10 -11.20 -23.35
N ARG A 220 14.09 -10.54 -23.98
CA ARG A 220 14.67 -10.94 -25.27
C ARG A 220 16.10 -11.46 -25.17
#